data_AF-A0A8S4GWJ3-F1
#
_entry.id   AF-A0A8S4GWJ3-F1
#
_cell.length_a   1.000
_cell.length_b   1.000
_cell.length_c   1.000
_cell.angle_alpha   90.00
_cell.angle_beta   90.00
_cell.angle_gamma   90.00
#
_symmetry.space_group_name_H-M   'P 1'
#
loop_
_entity.id
_entity.type
_entity.pdbx_description
1 polymer ?
#
loop_
_entity_poly.entity_id
_entity_poly.type
_entity_poly.pdbx_seq_one_letter_code
_entity_poly.pdbx_strand_id
1 'polypeptide(L)'
;MSGDVVRGTRLTYAIESADWVASDVAIRILDGGRPFASGAMRDCVRCQELDPDGATIPSVAKALRPGSGLPPAAVFDEAMTQAVAEAFAQEFNRRVQPLGFPTVAFLPVGVVSCAGAAARVGGRPQRVLALEPELRGQYVKYNTNDGSVVGDAASSSAGGVAQAFSHFTYEASGRQLVVCDIQGVGTCFTDPQVHSRDGQGFGAGNLGDRGLRAFAATHRCAGVCRAMGLVPARSETAGERARLEVDEDLAWRLAREEAAGADAGECRGAVGLQEVCTPTWYRATVTRGAARLGMR
;
A
#
# COMPACT_ATOMS: atom_id res chain seq x y z
N MET A 1 31.72 10.61 5.00
CA MET A 1 31.14 9.37 5.56
C MET A 1 30.89 8.42 4.39
N SER A 2 31.80 7.48 4.12
CA SER A 2 31.63 6.51 3.02
C SER A 2 30.85 5.30 3.52
N GLY A 3 29.58 5.20 3.14
CA GLY A 3 28.82 3.94 3.24
C GLY A 3 29.10 3.06 2.02
N ASP A 4 29.04 1.74 2.19
CA ASP A 4 29.17 0.80 1.09
C ASP A 4 28.03 1.03 0.08
N VAL A 5 28.39 1.09 -1.21
CA VAL A 5 27.43 1.16 -2.30
C VAL A 5 27.01 -0.25 -2.66
N VAL A 6 25.71 -0.50 -2.55
CA VAL A 6 25.06 -1.76 -2.88
C VAL A 6 24.35 -1.59 -4.20
N ARG A 7 24.67 -2.45 -5.17
CA ARG A 7 23.99 -2.48 -6.47
C ARG A 7 23.06 -3.67 -6.53
N GLY A 8 22.00 -3.55 -7.31
CA GLY A 8 20.98 -4.58 -7.38
C GLY A 8 19.92 -4.31 -8.42
N THR A 9 18.87 -5.12 -8.35
CA THR A 9 17.66 -4.96 -9.14
C THR A 9 16.56 -4.43 -8.23
N ARG A 10 15.89 -3.37 -8.66
CA ARG A 10 14.65 -2.86 -8.07
C ARG A 10 13.48 -3.41 -8.86
N LEU A 11 12.50 -3.95 -8.17
CA LEU A 11 11.18 -4.27 -8.71
C LEU A 11 10.17 -3.27 -8.15
N THR A 12 9.52 -2.52 -9.03
CA THR A 12 8.38 -1.66 -8.68
C THR A 12 7.12 -2.28 -9.26
N TYR A 13 6.05 -2.32 -8.48
CA TYR A 13 4.78 -2.85 -8.99
C TYR A 13 4.04 -1.79 -9.81
N ALA A 14 3.70 -2.12 -11.05
CA ALA A 14 2.86 -1.30 -11.92
C ALA A 14 1.44 -1.86 -11.89
N ILE A 15 0.51 -1.09 -11.32
CA ILE A 15 -0.86 -1.57 -11.11
C ILE A 15 -1.62 -1.68 -12.43
N GLU A 16 -1.33 -0.81 -13.39
CA GLU A 16 -2.00 -0.72 -14.69
C GLU A 16 -1.76 -1.98 -15.53
N SER A 17 -0.54 -2.53 -15.47
CA SER A 17 -0.16 -3.75 -16.17
C SER A 17 -0.27 -5.01 -15.31
N ALA A 18 -0.61 -4.85 -14.02
CA ALA A 18 -0.60 -5.90 -13.01
C ALA A 18 0.71 -6.71 -12.96
N ASP A 19 1.84 -6.04 -13.15
CA ASP A 19 3.13 -6.69 -13.25
C ASP A 19 4.26 -5.89 -12.58
N TRP A 20 5.35 -6.59 -12.29
CA TRP A 20 6.56 -5.98 -11.75
C TRP A 20 7.38 -5.38 -12.89
N VAL A 21 7.88 -4.17 -12.69
CA VAL A 21 8.83 -3.52 -13.59
C VAL A 21 10.21 -3.57 -12.95
N ALA A 22 11.17 -4.16 -13.65
CA ALA A 22 12.54 -4.26 -13.19
C ALA A 22 13.36 -3.06 -13.67
N SER A 23 14.19 -2.52 -12.78
CA SER A 23 15.24 -1.55 -13.12
C SER A 23 16.50 -1.83 -12.33
N ASP A 24 17.64 -1.36 -12.81
CA ASP A 24 18.85 -1.32 -12.00
C ASP A 24 18.70 -0.29 -10.88
N VAL A 25 19.38 -0.54 -9.75
CA VAL A 25 19.44 0.39 -8.63
C VAL A 25 20.81 0.32 -7.96
N ALA A 26 21.29 1.48 -7.51
CA ALA A 26 22.44 1.60 -6.64
C ALA A 26 22.04 2.39 -5.40
N ILE A 27 22.24 1.81 -4.22
CA ILE A 27 21.95 2.47 -2.95
C ILE A 27 23.21 2.56 -2.10
N ARG A 28 23.35 3.67 -1.35
CA ARG A 28 24.37 3.82 -0.32
C ARG A 28 23.71 3.78 1.04
N ILE A 29 23.99 2.76 1.85
CA ILE A 29 23.50 2.70 3.23
C ILE A 29 24.30 3.69 4.08
N LEU A 30 23.60 4.55 4.82
CA LEU A 30 24.20 5.58 5.67
C LEU A 30 24.34 5.09 7.12
N ASP A 31 25.07 5.86 7.94
CA ASP A 31 25.20 5.64 9.39
C ASP A 31 25.67 4.23 9.79
N GLY A 32 26.43 3.56 8.92
CA GLY A 32 26.87 2.18 9.12
C GLY A 32 25.72 1.16 9.16
N GLY A 33 24.57 1.50 8.59
CA GLY A 33 23.37 0.67 8.59
C GLY A 33 22.68 0.58 9.94
N ARG A 34 22.95 1.50 10.87
CA ARG A 34 22.23 1.55 12.14
C ARG A 34 20.78 1.99 11.92
N PRO A 35 19.77 1.22 12.38
CA PRO A 35 18.39 1.64 12.29
C PRO A 35 18.16 2.94 13.06
N PHE A 36 17.49 3.90 12.42
CA PHE A 36 17.05 5.13 13.11
C PHE A 36 15.64 4.99 13.69
N ALA A 37 14.87 4.02 13.20
CA ALA A 37 13.55 3.65 13.69
C ALA A 37 13.35 2.15 13.51
N SER A 38 12.56 1.55 14.40
CA SER A 38 12.17 0.14 14.32
C SER A 38 10.68 0.03 14.60
N GLY A 39 9.97 -0.64 13.71
CA GLY A 39 8.58 -1.05 13.91
C GLY A 39 8.49 -2.44 14.54
N ALA A 40 7.28 -3.00 14.52
CA ALA A 40 7.04 -4.37 14.98
C ALA A 40 7.84 -5.41 14.16
N MET A 41 7.88 -5.24 12.83
CA MET A 41 8.41 -6.25 11.90
C MET A 41 9.68 -5.82 11.17
N ARG A 42 10.03 -4.52 11.19
CA ARG A 42 11.08 -3.95 10.32
C ARG A 42 11.98 -2.95 11.04
N ASP A 43 13.21 -2.89 10.56
CA ASP A 43 14.17 -1.85 10.87
C ASP A 43 14.28 -0.89 9.68
N CYS A 44 14.24 0.42 9.96
CA CYS A 44 14.39 1.48 8.98
C CYS A 44 15.79 2.09 9.08
N VAL A 45 16.53 2.09 7.97
CA VAL A 45 17.84 2.74 7.87
C VAL A 45 17.82 3.86 6.85
N ARG A 46 18.61 4.90 7.08
CA ARG A 46 18.82 5.95 6.08
C ARG A 46 19.72 5.43 4.96
N CYS A 47 19.37 5.77 3.74
CA CYS A 47 20.17 5.48 2.57
C CYS A 47 20.04 6.61 1.54
N GLN A 48 20.83 6.51 0.48
CA GLN A 48 20.69 7.33 -0.71
C GLN A 48 20.54 6.42 -1.91
N GLU A 49 19.52 6.64 -2.73
CA GLU A 49 19.57 6.17 -4.11
C GLU A 49 20.59 7.00 -4.88
N LEU A 50 21.37 6.35 -5.73
CA LEU A 50 22.42 6.94 -6.53
C LEU A 50 22.01 6.90 -8.00
N ASP A 51 21.77 8.07 -8.56
CA ASP A 51 21.48 8.18 -9.99
C ASP A 51 22.77 8.06 -10.81
N PRO A 52 22.69 7.55 -12.06
CA PRO A 52 23.85 7.42 -12.94
C PRO A 52 24.55 8.75 -13.24
N ASP A 53 23.82 9.87 -13.17
CA ASP A 53 24.33 11.22 -13.39
C ASP A 53 25.04 11.82 -12.16
N GLY A 54 25.07 11.09 -11.04
CA GLY A 54 25.70 11.50 -9.79
C GLY A 54 24.76 12.22 -8.82
N ALA A 55 23.49 12.43 -9.17
CA ALA A 55 22.50 12.89 -8.21
C ALA A 55 22.25 11.82 -7.13
N THR A 56 21.78 12.28 -5.96
CA THR A 56 21.43 11.38 -4.85
C THR A 56 20.07 11.73 -4.30
N ILE A 57 19.23 10.71 -4.09
CA ILE A 57 17.89 10.87 -3.54
C ILE A 57 17.88 10.34 -2.11
N PRO A 58 17.66 11.19 -1.09
CA PRO A 58 17.51 10.74 0.29
C PRO A 58 16.35 9.75 0.41
N SER A 59 16.66 8.56 0.91
CA SER A 59 15.75 7.42 0.90
C SER A 59 15.84 6.64 2.21
N VAL A 60 14.84 5.81 2.47
CA VAL A 60 14.78 4.88 3.60
C VAL A 60 14.74 3.47 3.05
N ALA A 61 15.67 2.63 3.52
CA ALA A 61 15.59 1.21 3.28
C ALA A 61 14.99 0.53 4.51
N LYS A 62 13.99 -0.32 4.30
CA LYS A 62 13.33 -1.11 5.34
C LYS A 62 13.75 -2.56 5.19
N ALA A 63 14.22 -3.15 6.28
CA ALA A 63 14.62 -4.54 6.35
C ALA A 63 13.76 -5.30 7.35
N LEU A 64 13.37 -6.53 7.02
CA LEU A 64 12.69 -7.40 7.97
C LEU A 64 13.60 -7.71 9.17
N ARG A 65 13.05 -7.59 10.38
CA ARG A 65 13.76 -7.87 11.62
C ARG A 65 13.94 -9.36 11.82
N PRO A 66 15.08 -9.80 12.36
CA PRO A 66 15.21 -11.18 12.81
C PRO A 66 14.23 -11.46 13.94
N GLY A 67 13.51 -12.58 13.83
CA GLY A 67 12.44 -12.94 14.76
C GLY A 67 11.06 -12.38 14.40
N SER A 68 10.91 -11.66 13.28
CA SER A 68 9.57 -11.26 12.78
C SER A 68 8.70 -12.46 12.39
N GLY A 69 9.30 -13.63 12.16
CA GLY A 69 8.61 -14.81 11.66
C GLY A 69 8.21 -14.73 10.19
N LEU A 70 8.55 -13.63 9.51
CA LEU A 70 8.19 -13.40 8.11
C LEU A 70 9.27 -13.90 7.14
N PRO A 71 8.87 -14.51 6.01
CA PRO A 71 9.81 -14.84 4.95
C PRO A 71 10.30 -13.57 4.24
N PRO A 72 11.48 -13.59 3.60
CA PRO A 72 11.96 -12.46 2.79
C PRO A 72 10.99 -12.02 1.69
N ALA A 73 10.15 -12.93 1.19
CA ALA A 73 9.11 -12.61 0.20
C ALA A 73 8.01 -11.67 0.74
N ALA A 74 7.87 -11.49 2.06
CA ALA A 74 6.89 -10.58 2.64
C ALA A 74 7.13 -9.11 2.26
N VAL A 75 8.35 -8.74 1.83
CA VAL A 75 8.65 -7.40 1.30
C VAL A 75 7.82 -7.08 0.05
N PHE A 76 7.45 -8.10 -0.73
CA PHE A 76 6.57 -7.93 -1.90
C PHE A 76 5.14 -7.63 -1.49
N ASP A 77 4.66 -8.21 -0.38
CA ASP A 77 3.32 -7.91 0.13
C ASP A 77 3.23 -6.43 0.51
N GLU A 78 4.28 -5.88 1.13
CA GLU A 78 4.37 -4.47 1.50
C GLU A 78 4.32 -3.55 0.27
N ALA A 79 5.15 -3.86 -0.74
CA ALA A 79 5.19 -3.07 -1.97
C ALA A 79 3.85 -3.09 -2.72
N MET A 80 3.21 -4.27 -2.80
CA MET A 80 1.87 -4.42 -3.37
C MET A 80 0.81 -3.64 -2.59
N THR A 81 0.84 -3.72 -1.27
CA THR A 81 -0.14 -3.05 -0.39
C THR A 81 -0.06 -1.53 -0.56
N GLN A 82 1.14 -0.98 -0.63
CA GLN A 82 1.35 0.46 -0.84
C GLN A 82 0.94 0.90 -2.26
N ALA A 83 1.20 0.09 -3.28
CA ALA A 83 0.76 0.38 -4.66
C ALA A 83 -0.78 0.37 -4.78
N VAL A 84 -1.47 -0.57 -4.12
CA VAL A 84 -2.94 -0.59 -4.07
C VAL A 84 -3.48 0.63 -3.33
N ALA A 85 -2.85 1.02 -2.21
CA ALA A 85 -3.23 2.23 -1.48
C ALA A 85 -3.08 3.50 -2.34
N GLU A 86 -2.00 3.60 -3.13
CA GLU A 86 -1.81 4.71 -4.07
C GLU A 86 -2.88 4.74 -5.16
N ALA A 87 -3.28 3.59 -5.70
CA ALA A 87 -4.36 3.54 -6.68
C ALA A 87 -5.70 4.04 -6.11
N PHE A 88 -6.02 3.67 -4.86
CA PHE A 88 -7.16 4.27 -4.16
C PHE A 88 -6.96 5.77 -3.89
N ALA A 89 -5.74 6.23 -3.61
CA ALA A 89 -5.44 7.64 -3.39
C ALA A 89 -5.74 8.47 -4.65
N GLN A 90 -5.39 7.96 -5.83
CA GLN A 90 -5.69 8.63 -7.10
C GLN A 90 -7.20 8.79 -7.32
N GLU A 91 -8.00 7.75 -7.04
CA GLU A 91 -9.46 7.86 -7.15
C GLU A 91 -10.07 8.76 -6.08
N PHE A 92 -9.57 8.67 -4.83
CA PHE A 92 -9.96 9.56 -3.76
C PHE A 92 -9.72 11.03 -4.16
N ASN A 93 -8.54 11.34 -4.69
CA ASN A 93 -8.15 12.66 -5.13
C ASN A 93 -9.08 13.24 -6.20
N ARG A 94 -9.51 12.43 -7.18
CA ARG A 94 -10.50 12.84 -8.20
C ARG A 94 -11.82 13.29 -7.57
N ARG A 95 -12.23 12.67 -6.46
CA ARG A 95 -13.47 13.02 -5.75
C ARG A 95 -13.32 14.19 -4.79
N VAL A 96 -12.19 14.33 -4.09
CA VAL A 96 -12.02 15.36 -3.06
C VAL A 96 -11.50 16.70 -3.59
N GLN A 97 -10.75 16.71 -4.70
CA GLN A 97 -10.18 17.92 -5.25
C GLN A 97 -11.26 18.94 -5.68
N PRO A 98 -12.36 18.57 -6.37
CA PRO A 98 -13.45 19.50 -6.68
C PRO A 98 -14.18 20.04 -5.44
N LEU A 99 -14.07 19.35 -4.30
CA LEU A 99 -14.68 19.73 -3.03
C LEU A 99 -13.78 20.65 -2.19
N GLY A 100 -12.57 20.98 -2.69
CA GLY A 100 -11.63 21.87 -2.01
C GLY A 100 -10.88 21.25 -0.82
N PHE A 101 -10.87 19.92 -0.70
CA PHE A 101 -10.09 19.24 0.34
C PHE A 101 -8.68 18.88 -0.15
N PRO A 102 -7.71 18.71 0.77
CA PRO A 102 -6.37 18.24 0.43
C PRO A 102 -6.39 16.86 -0.25
N THR A 103 -5.53 16.70 -1.25
CA THR A 103 -5.21 15.41 -1.85
C THR A 103 -4.23 14.62 -0.97
N VAL A 104 -4.19 13.31 -1.18
CA VAL A 104 -3.28 12.39 -0.51
C VAL A 104 -2.41 11.65 -1.52
N ALA A 105 -1.25 11.18 -1.09
CA ALA A 105 -0.37 10.34 -1.90
C ALA A 105 0.34 9.33 -1.00
N PHE A 106 0.57 8.13 -1.51
CA PHE A 106 1.45 7.15 -0.91
C PHE A 106 2.81 7.21 -1.60
N LEU A 107 3.88 7.06 -0.82
CA LEU A 107 5.22 7.03 -1.39
C LEU A 107 5.37 5.88 -2.41
N PRO A 108 6.13 6.08 -3.49
CA PRO A 108 6.55 4.97 -4.32
C PRO A 108 7.44 4.04 -3.49
N VAL A 109 7.32 2.72 -3.74
CA VAL A 109 8.13 1.70 -3.07
C VAL A 109 8.67 0.71 -4.10
N GLY A 110 9.95 0.38 -3.94
CA GLY A 110 10.61 -0.66 -4.72
C GLY A 110 11.10 -1.80 -3.82
N VAL A 111 10.99 -3.04 -4.31
CA VAL A 111 11.65 -4.20 -3.73
C VAL A 111 13.06 -4.29 -4.31
N VAL A 112 14.08 -4.09 -3.49
CA VAL A 112 15.48 -4.14 -3.93
C VAL A 112 16.09 -5.49 -3.57
N SER A 113 16.57 -6.22 -4.58
CA SER A 113 17.45 -7.37 -4.40
C SER A 113 18.90 -6.96 -4.63
N CYS A 114 19.73 -7.11 -3.60
CA CYS A 114 21.15 -6.77 -3.63
C CYS A 114 21.96 -7.85 -4.35
N ALA A 115 22.67 -7.48 -5.42
CA ALA A 115 23.49 -8.39 -6.20
C ALA A 115 24.88 -8.58 -5.54
N GLY A 116 25.27 -9.83 -5.26
CA GLY A 116 26.61 -10.19 -4.76
C GLY A 116 26.90 -9.77 -3.32
N ALA A 117 26.92 -8.46 -3.05
CA ALA A 117 27.15 -7.87 -1.73
C ALA A 117 25.82 -7.48 -1.07
N ALA A 118 25.46 -8.16 0.02
CA ALA A 118 24.27 -7.84 0.80
C ALA A 118 24.43 -6.48 1.49
N ALA A 119 23.37 -5.67 1.49
CA ALA A 119 23.31 -4.47 2.30
C ALA A 119 23.43 -4.82 3.78
N ARG A 120 24.08 -3.98 4.59
CA ARG A 120 24.17 -4.22 6.04
C ARG A 120 23.16 -3.35 6.77
N VAL A 121 22.22 -3.98 7.47
CA VAL A 121 21.23 -3.32 8.34
C VAL A 121 21.36 -3.90 9.74
N GLY A 122 21.59 -3.05 10.75
CA GLY A 122 21.83 -3.47 12.13
C GLY A 122 23.02 -4.44 12.24
N GLY A 123 24.05 -4.26 11.42
CA GLY A 123 25.23 -5.14 11.32
C GLY A 123 25.00 -6.43 10.53
N ARG A 124 23.79 -6.71 10.05
CA ARG A 124 23.39 -7.98 9.43
C ARG A 124 23.23 -7.84 7.91
N PRO A 125 23.65 -8.86 7.13
CA PRO A 125 23.44 -8.85 5.69
C PRO A 125 21.95 -9.00 5.35
N GLN A 126 21.45 -8.12 4.50
CA GLN A 126 20.10 -8.11 3.94
C GLN A 126 20.22 -8.26 2.42
N ARG A 127 19.55 -9.28 1.89
CA ARG A 127 19.51 -9.54 0.44
C ARG A 127 18.35 -8.85 -0.24
N VAL A 128 17.26 -8.62 0.50
CA VAL A 128 16.03 -8.00 0.01
C VAL A 128 15.61 -6.90 0.98
N LEU A 129 15.23 -5.74 0.44
CA LEU A 129 14.83 -4.55 1.18
C LEU A 129 13.61 -3.92 0.49
N ALA A 130 12.74 -3.26 1.25
CA ALA A 130 11.87 -2.24 0.67
C ALA A 130 12.62 -0.91 0.64
N LEU A 131 12.47 -0.15 -0.43
CA LEU A 131 13.10 1.15 -0.61
C LEU A 131 12.05 2.20 -0.96
N GLU A 132 12.07 3.31 -0.23
CA GLU A 132 11.17 4.43 -0.43
C GLU A 132 11.88 5.78 -0.20
N PRO A 133 11.37 6.90 -0.75
CA PRO A 133 11.91 8.23 -0.45
C PRO A 133 11.83 8.59 1.05
N GLU A 134 12.78 9.39 1.53
CA GLU A 134 12.75 9.88 2.91
C GLU A 134 11.66 10.95 3.10
N LEU A 135 10.69 10.70 3.98
CA LEU A 135 9.76 11.73 4.43
C LEU A 135 10.45 12.72 5.38
N ARG A 136 10.40 14.00 5.04
CA ARG A 136 10.92 15.10 5.87
C ARG A 136 9.78 15.83 6.56
N GLY A 137 9.77 15.80 7.88
CA GLY A 137 8.80 16.51 8.70
C GLY A 137 8.35 15.70 9.91
N GLN A 138 7.29 16.14 10.56
CA GLN A 138 6.73 15.44 11.69
C GLN A 138 5.96 14.20 11.21
N TYR A 139 6.48 13.03 11.53
CA TYR A 139 5.83 11.76 11.25
C TYR A 139 4.66 11.54 12.22
N VAL A 140 3.47 11.30 11.69
CA VAL A 140 2.22 11.13 12.45
C VAL A 140 1.49 9.87 11.98
N LYS A 141 0.96 9.11 12.93
CA LYS A 141 0.05 7.99 12.68
C LYS A 141 -1.37 8.42 13.02
N TYR A 142 -2.30 8.28 12.07
CA TYR A 142 -3.68 8.80 12.16
C TYR A 142 -4.70 7.73 12.58
N ASN A 143 -4.52 6.51 12.12
CA ASN A 143 -5.25 5.33 12.57
C ASN A 143 -4.34 4.10 12.57
N THR A 144 -4.82 3.01 13.14
CA THR A 144 -4.11 1.74 13.26
C THR A 144 -4.85 0.63 12.53
N ASN A 145 -4.14 -0.46 12.24
CA ASN A 145 -4.75 -1.64 11.62
C ASN A 145 -5.76 -2.39 12.52
N ASP A 146 -5.83 -2.12 13.82
CA ASP A 146 -6.84 -2.72 14.72
C ASP A 146 -8.14 -1.89 14.82
N GLY A 147 -8.27 -0.83 14.01
CA GLY A 147 -9.42 0.07 13.98
C GLY A 147 -9.30 1.26 14.93
N SER A 148 -8.23 1.39 15.71
CA SER A 148 -8.08 2.55 16.61
C SER A 148 -7.83 3.84 15.82
N VAL A 149 -8.43 4.94 16.29
CA VAL A 149 -8.20 6.30 15.78
C VAL A 149 -7.28 7.02 16.76
N VAL A 150 -6.17 7.58 16.28
CA VAL A 150 -5.20 8.26 17.13
C VAL A 150 -5.73 9.67 17.42
N GLY A 151 -6.24 9.88 18.63
CA GLY A 151 -7.09 11.02 19.04
C GLY A 151 -6.64 12.39 18.52
N ASP A 152 -5.53 12.92 19.04
CA ASP A 152 -5.09 14.29 18.70
C ASP A 152 -4.70 14.43 17.22
N ALA A 153 -4.17 13.37 16.62
CA ALA A 153 -3.77 13.36 15.21
C ALA A 153 -4.99 13.41 14.27
N ALA A 154 -6.07 12.70 14.62
CA ALA A 154 -7.28 12.60 13.81
C ALA A 154 -8.09 13.90 13.74
N SER A 155 -7.93 14.80 14.73
CA SER A 155 -8.58 16.11 14.74
C SER A 155 -7.89 17.16 13.88
N SER A 156 -6.68 16.89 13.38
CA SER A 156 -6.00 17.76 12.42
C SER A 156 -6.66 17.73 11.04
N SER A 157 -6.36 18.72 10.18
CA SER A 157 -6.83 18.73 8.78
C SER A 157 -6.39 17.45 8.04
N ALA A 158 -5.11 17.08 8.15
CA ALA A 158 -4.59 15.84 7.59
C ALA A 158 -5.24 14.59 8.21
N GLY A 159 -5.55 14.62 9.50
CA GLY A 159 -6.25 13.55 10.20
C GLY A 159 -7.66 13.31 9.66
N GLY A 160 -8.44 14.39 9.45
CA GLY A 160 -9.77 14.30 8.85
C GLY A 160 -9.75 13.70 7.44
N VAL A 161 -8.77 14.09 6.62
CA VAL A 161 -8.56 13.54 5.27
C VAL A 161 -8.13 12.07 5.35
N ALA A 162 -7.22 11.71 6.25
CA ALA A 162 -6.78 10.33 6.46
C ALA A 162 -7.93 9.39 6.85
N GLN A 163 -8.81 9.81 7.78
CA GLN A 163 -9.98 9.00 8.15
C GLN A 163 -10.97 8.86 7.00
N ALA A 164 -11.17 9.93 6.22
CA ALA A 164 -12.05 9.90 5.07
C ALA A 164 -11.50 9.04 3.93
N PHE A 165 -10.18 9.04 3.74
CA PHE A 165 -9.51 8.15 2.79
C PHE A 165 -9.76 6.68 3.12
N SER A 166 -9.53 6.25 4.36
CA SER A 166 -9.85 4.89 4.79
C SER A 166 -11.33 4.55 4.53
N HIS A 167 -12.26 5.43 4.90
CA HIS A 167 -13.68 5.22 4.65
C HIS A 167 -14.04 5.15 3.16
N PHE A 168 -13.44 6.01 2.35
CA PHE A 168 -13.60 5.98 0.91
C PHE A 168 -13.16 4.64 0.33
N THR A 169 -12.01 4.09 0.74
CA THR A 169 -11.56 2.77 0.25
C THR A 169 -12.53 1.65 0.65
N TYR A 170 -13.13 1.76 1.83
CA TYR A 170 -14.17 0.83 2.29
C TYR A 170 -15.42 0.88 1.40
N GLU A 171 -15.90 2.07 1.05
CA GLU A 171 -17.09 2.20 0.21
C GLU A 171 -16.81 1.88 -1.26
N ALA A 172 -15.71 2.41 -1.81
CA ALA A 172 -15.33 2.25 -3.21
C ALA A 172 -15.01 0.79 -3.58
N SER A 173 -14.60 -0.03 -2.62
CA SER A 173 -14.39 -1.47 -2.80
C SER A 173 -15.64 -2.32 -2.58
N GLY A 174 -16.84 -1.72 -2.47
CA GLY A 174 -18.06 -2.47 -2.15
C GLY A 174 -18.01 -3.10 -0.75
N ARG A 175 -17.25 -2.49 0.18
CA ARG A 175 -17.02 -2.99 1.55
C ARG A 175 -16.24 -4.32 1.60
N GLN A 176 -15.54 -4.65 0.52
CA GLN A 176 -14.68 -5.84 0.47
C GLN A 176 -13.28 -5.58 1.04
N LEU A 177 -12.87 -4.32 1.16
CA LEU A 177 -11.52 -3.97 1.56
C LEU A 177 -11.46 -2.63 2.29
N VAL A 178 -10.49 -2.43 3.17
CA VAL A 178 -10.18 -1.10 3.73
C VAL A 178 -8.68 -0.88 3.81
N VAL A 179 -8.22 0.29 3.37
CA VAL A 179 -6.87 0.79 3.60
C VAL A 179 -6.84 1.51 4.95
N CYS A 180 -5.97 1.07 5.85
CA CYS A 180 -5.81 1.55 7.21
C CYS A 180 -4.32 1.66 7.56
N ASP A 181 -4.00 1.85 8.85
CA ASP A 181 -2.64 2.17 9.31
C ASP A 181 -2.08 3.43 8.63
N ILE A 182 -2.94 4.44 8.43
CA ILE A 182 -2.57 5.66 7.70
C ILE A 182 -1.57 6.46 8.52
N GLN A 183 -0.37 6.64 7.99
CA GLN A 183 0.75 7.28 8.66
C GLN A 183 1.70 7.94 7.65
N GLY A 184 2.38 9.01 8.08
CA GLY A 184 3.30 9.76 7.23
C GLY A 184 3.49 11.21 7.68
N VAL A 185 3.74 12.11 6.73
CA VAL A 185 3.95 13.54 6.98
C VAL A 185 2.90 14.33 6.21
N GLY A 186 2.00 15.02 6.94
CA GLY A 186 0.90 15.75 6.31
C GLY A 186 -0.05 14.77 5.58
N THR A 187 -0.23 14.96 4.27
CA THR A 187 -1.02 14.05 3.42
C THR A 187 -0.17 13.14 2.52
N CYS A 188 1.14 13.09 2.76
CA CYS A 188 2.06 12.13 2.14
C CYS A 188 2.23 10.94 3.09
N PHE A 189 1.70 9.78 2.70
CA PHE A 189 1.63 8.58 3.52
C PHE A 189 2.63 7.51 3.06
N THR A 190 2.90 6.56 3.95
CA THR A 190 3.70 5.36 3.66
C THR A 190 3.24 4.23 4.58
N ASP A 191 3.59 3.01 4.22
CA ASP A 191 3.41 1.82 5.05
C ASP A 191 1.96 1.58 5.49
N PRO A 192 0.98 1.61 4.57
CA PRO A 192 -0.40 1.28 4.92
C PRO A 192 -0.56 -0.20 5.23
N GLN A 193 -1.66 -0.53 5.89
CA GLN A 193 -2.18 -1.88 5.96
C GLN A 193 -3.50 -1.97 5.21
N VAL A 194 -3.76 -3.13 4.61
CA VAL A 194 -5.03 -3.43 3.98
C VAL A 194 -5.69 -4.63 4.63
N HIS A 195 -6.99 -4.52 4.93
CA HIS A 195 -7.82 -5.67 5.29
C HIS A 195 -8.72 -6.03 4.14
N SER A 196 -8.74 -7.30 3.74
CA SER A 196 -9.69 -7.85 2.77
C SER A 196 -10.76 -8.68 3.47
N ARG A 197 -11.96 -8.81 2.91
CA ARG A 197 -13.07 -9.57 3.53
C ARG A 197 -12.69 -11.03 3.82
N ASP A 198 -11.97 -11.67 2.91
CA ASP A 198 -11.51 -13.05 3.01
C ASP A 198 -10.22 -13.26 3.83
N GLY A 199 -9.59 -12.17 4.29
CA GLY A 199 -8.32 -12.20 5.02
C GLY A 199 -7.13 -12.75 4.23
N GLN A 200 -7.20 -12.75 2.89
CA GLN A 200 -6.13 -13.22 2.03
C GLN A 200 -5.32 -12.07 1.43
N GLY A 201 -4.00 -12.27 1.30
CA GLY A 201 -3.10 -11.25 0.77
C GLY A 201 -2.82 -10.11 1.75
N PHE A 202 -2.18 -9.05 1.28
CA PHE A 202 -1.85 -7.83 2.02
C PHE A 202 -0.95 -8.04 3.26
N GLY A 203 -0.17 -9.12 3.25
CA GLY A 203 0.78 -9.45 4.30
C GLY A 203 0.14 -9.85 5.64
N ALA A 204 0.99 -10.11 6.63
CA ALA A 204 0.57 -10.67 7.93
C ALA A 204 -0.29 -9.73 8.80
N GLY A 205 -0.35 -8.44 8.47
CA GLY A 205 -1.18 -7.47 9.18
C GLY A 205 -2.63 -7.42 8.70
N ASN A 206 -3.01 -8.18 7.66
CA ASN A 206 -4.40 -8.33 7.21
C ASN A 206 -5.20 -9.14 8.25
N LEU A 207 -6.08 -8.44 8.97
CA LEU A 207 -6.96 -9.02 10.00
C LEU A 207 -8.30 -9.50 9.42
N GLY A 208 -8.45 -9.48 8.10
CA GLY A 208 -9.64 -9.95 7.42
C GLY A 208 -10.91 -9.16 7.77
N ASP A 209 -12.04 -9.85 7.79
CA ASP A 209 -13.33 -9.33 8.22
C ASP A 209 -13.32 -8.77 9.66
N ARG A 210 -12.45 -9.28 10.55
CA ARG A 210 -12.28 -8.69 11.89
C ARG A 210 -11.75 -7.26 11.80
N GLY A 211 -10.77 -7.01 10.93
CA GLY A 211 -10.23 -5.67 10.67
C GLY A 211 -11.27 -4.73 10.07
N LEU A 212 -12.06 -5.20 9.10
CA LEU A 212 -13.16 -4.44 8.49
C LEU A 212 -14.21 -4.04 9.52
N ARG A 213 -14.67 -4.99 10.36
CA ARG A 213 -15.64 -4.71 11.42
C ARG A 213 -15.09 -3.74 12.47
N ALA A 214 -13.83 -3.89 12.84
CA ALA A 214 -13.18 -2.99 13.79
C ALA A 214 -13.15 -1.55 13.25
N PHE A 215 -12.73 -1.36 11.99
CA PHE A 215 -12.80 -0.07 11.31
C PHE A 215 -14.23 0.50 11.29
N ALA A 216 -15.22 -0.29 10.85
CA ALA A 216 -16.60 0.17 10.74
C ALA A 216 -17.21 0.58 12.11
N ALA A 217 -16.82 -0.12 13.19
CA ALA A 217 -17.29 0.14 14.53
C ALA A 217 -16.72 1.44 15.13
N THR A 218 -15.45 1.74 14.84
CA THR A 218 -14.74 2.89 15.42
C THR A 218 -14.84 4.15 14.55
N HIS A 219 -14.99 4.01 13.23
CA HIS A 219 -15.04 5.15 12.32
C HIS A 219 -16.21 6.08 12.63
N ARG A 220 -15.96 7.39 12.51
CA ARG A 220 -16.96 8.45 12.69
C ARG A 220 -16.83 9.43 11.53
N CYS A 221 -17.84 9.48 10.66
CA CYS A 221 -17.86 10.40 9.53
C CYS A 221 -17.74 11.86 10.00
N ALA A 222 -16.75 12.57 9.46
CA ALA A 222 -16.52 14.00 9.66
C ALA A 222 -16.84 14.80 8.39
N GLY A 223 -16.37 16.06 8.30
CA GLY A 223 -16.66 16.97 7.21
C GLY A 223 -16.32 16.41 5.82
N VAL A 224 -15.13 15.84 5.66
CA VAL A 224 -14.67 15.28 4.36
C VAL A 224 -15.58 14.14 3.90
N CYS A 225 -15.89 13.18 4.78
CA CYS A 225 -16.77 12.05 4.44
C CYS A 225 -18.17 12.51 4.01
N ARG A 226 -18.74 13.49 4.71
CA ARG A 226 -20.08 14.02 4.41
C ARG A 226 -20.09 14.78 3.09
N ALA A 227 -19.05 15.58 2.82
CA ALA A 227 -18.94 16.31 1.58
C ALA A 227 -18.75 15.39 0.37
N MET A 228 -18.07 14.26 0.56
CA MET A 228 -17.95 13.20 -0.46
C MET A 228 -19.22 12.37 -0.65
N GLY A 229 -20.23 12.52 0.22
CA GLY A 229 -21.46 11.74 0.19
C GLY A 229 -21.31 10.28 0.64
N LEU A 230 -20.29 9.96 1.45
CA LEU A 230 -20.02 8.59 1.86
C LEU A 230 -21.10 8.05 2.82
N VAL A 231 -21.56 6.83 2.58
CA VAL A 231 -22.54 6.14 3.42
C VAL A 231 -21.88 5.73 4.74
N PRO A 232 -22.47 5.99 5.92
CA PRO A 232 -21.83 5.67 7.19
C PRO A 232 -21.36 4.20 7.28
N ALA A 233 -20.08 3.99 7.60
CA ALA A 233 -19.46 2.65 7.66
C ALA A 233 -20.24 1.61 8.51
N ARG A 234 -20.89 2.07 9.59
CA ARG A 234 -21.72 1.25 10.49
C ARG A 234 -23.09 0.83 9.93
N SER A 235 -23.47 1.29 8.73
CA SER A 235 -24.84 1.15 8.24
C SER A 235 -25.21 -0.26 7.75
N GLU A 236 -24.32 -1.27 7.76
CA GLU A 236 -24.61 -2.59 7.16
C GLU A 236 -25.89 -3.26 7.73
N THR A 237 -27.03 -3.00 7.11
CA THR A 237 -28.24 -3.82 7.33
C THR A 237 -28.13 -5.10 6.51
N ALA A 238 -28.71 -6.20 6.99
CA ALA A 238 -28.77 -7.45 6.24
C ALA A 238 -29.42 -7.28 4.85
N GLY A 239 -30.31 -6.30 4.68
CA GLY A 239 -30.97 -5.98 3.42
C GLY A 239 -30.08 -5.23 2.41
N GLU A 240 -29.10 -4.44 2.86
CA GLU A 240 -28.12 -3.79 1.97
C GLU A 240 -27.05 -4.77 1.47
N ARG A 241 -26.67 -5.76 2.30
CA ARG A 241 -25.79 -6.87 1.89
C ARG A 241 -26.36 -7.65 0.71
N ALA A 242 -27.62 -8.06 0.81
CA ALA A 242 -28.28 -8.83 -0.25
C ALA A 242 -28.49 -8.02 -1.55
N ARG A 243 -28.60 -6.69 -1.49
CA ARG A 243 -28.70 -5.84 -2.68
C ARG A 243 -27.36 -5.66 -3.39
N LEU A 244 -26.29 -5.43 -2.63
CA LEU A 244 -24.94 -5.30 -3.18
C LEU A 244 -24.48 -6.61 -3.83
N GLU A 245 -24.76 -7.77 -3.22
CA GLU A 245 -24.46 -9.09 -3.81
C GLU A 245 -25.18 -9.31 -5.16
N VAL A 246 -26.43 -8.85 -5.28
CA VAL A 246 -27.20 -8.94 -6.53
C VAL A 246 -26.70 -7.97 -7.59
N ASP A 247 -26.33 -6.74 -7.21
CA ASP A 247 -25.78 -5.75 -8.14
C ASP A 247 -24.38 -6.15 -8.63
N GLU A 248 -23.54 -6.79 -7.80
CA GLU A 248 -22.23 -7.33 -8.21
C GLU A 248 -22.38 -8.49 -9.21
N ASP A 249 -23.30 -9.43 -8.97
CA ASP A 249 -23.60 -10.53 -9.89
C ASP A 249 -24.14 -10.01 -11.24
N LEU A 250 -24.96 -8.95 -11.21
CA LEU A 250 -25.49 -8.31 -12.43
C LEU A 250 -24.39 -7.54 -13.17
N ALA A 251 -23.58 -6.75 -12.48
CA ALA A 251 -22.46 -6.01 -13.06
C ALA A 251 -21.43 -6.97 -13.70
N TRP A 252 -21.14 -8.09 -13.04
CA TRP A 252 -20.26 -9.14 -13.58
C TRP A 252 -20.83 -9.79 -14.85
N ARG A 253 -22.14 -10.06 -14.89
CA ARG A 253 -22.79 -10.61 -16.09
C ARG A 253 -22.75 -9.64 -17.27
N LEU A 254 -23.02 -8.36 -17.01
CA LEU A 254 -22.99 -7.32 -18.05
C LEU A 254 -21.57 -7.10 -18.60
N ALA A 255 -20.55 -7.08 -17.73
CA ALA A 255 -19.15 -6.98 -18.15
C ALA A 255 -18.69 -8.18 -19.01
N ARG A 256 -19.21 -9.39 -18.73
CA ARG A 256 -18.93 -10.60 -19.54
C ARG A 256 -19.61 -10.58 -20.90
N GLU A 257 -20.82 -10.03 -20.99
CA GLU A 257 -21.54 -9.88 -22.26
C GLU A 257 -20.87 -8.82 -23.14
N GLU A 258 -20.38 -7.73 -22.54
CA GLU A 258 -19.62 -6.67 -23.23
C GLU A 258 -18.26 -7.18 -23.76
N ALA A 259 -17.55 -7.99 -22.96
CA ALA A 259 -16.30 -8.65 -23.38
C ALA A 259 -16.49 -9.75 -24.43
N ALA A 260 -17.67 -10.36 -24.52
CA ALA A 260 -17.99 -11.38 -25.52
C ALA A 260 -18.43 -10.78 -26.88
N GLY A 261 -18.72 -9.48 -26.93
CA GLY A 261 -19.15 -8.76 -28.14
C GLY A 261 -18.06 -7.92 -28.83
N ALA A 262 -16.89 -7.75 -28.20
CA ALA A 262 -15.80 -6.92 -28.74
C ALA A 262 -14.86 -7.75 -29.64
N ASP A 263 -14.81 -7.39 -30.93
CA ASP A 263 -13.84 -7.91 -31.90
C ASP A 263 -12.41 -7.58 -31.48
N ALA A 264 -11.48 -8.50 -31.73
CA ALA A 264 -10.12 -8.49 -31.24
C ALA A 264 -9.26 -7.41 -31.92
N GLY A 265 -9.34 -6.18 -31.41
CA GLY A 265 -8.52 -5.04 -31.84
C GLY A 265 -8.17 -4.12 -30.68
N GLU A 266 -6.93 -4.26 -30.20
CA GLU A 266 -6.13 -3.16 -29.63
C GLU A 266 -6.75 -2.31 -28.51
N CYS A 267 -6.67 -2.81 -27.26
CA CYS A 267 -6.47 -2.04 -26.01
C CYS A 267 -6.44 -3.04 -24.84
N ARG A 268 -5.25 -3.37 -24.31
CA ARG A 268 -5.16 -4.05 -23.01
C ARG A 268 -5.48 -3.00 -21.93
N GLY A 269 -6.76 -2.85 -21.62
CA GLY A 269 -7.28 -1.87 -20.67
C GLY A 269 -6.71 -2.05 -19.26
N ALA A 270 -6.58 -0.94 -18.54
CA ALA A 270 -6.16 -0.90 -17.15
C ALA A 270 -7.05 -1.81 -16.28
N VAL A 271 -6.44 -2.59 -15.39
CA VAL A 271 -7.16 -3.43 -14.43
C VAL A 271 -7.98 -2.51 -13.52
N GLY A 272 -9.30 -2.68 -13.50
CA GLY A 272 -10.20 -1.87 -12.66
C GLY A 272 -9.91 -2.07 -11.16
N LEU A 273 -10.19 -1.07 -10.31
CA LEU A 273 -9.99 -1.16 -8.85
C LEU A 273 -10.67 -2.39 -8.21
N GLN A 274 -11.74 -2.91 -8.84
CA GLN A 274 -12.44 -4.12 -8.41
C GLN A 274 -11.67 -5.41 -8.76
N GLU A 275 -10.90 -5.44 -9.85
CA GLU A 275 -10.11 -6.63 -10.27
C GLU A 275 -8.79 -6.77 -9.49
N VAL A 276 -8.18 -5.65 -9.08
CA VAL A 276 -6.97 -5.62 -8.22
C VAL A 276 -7.22 -6.03 -6.76
N CYS A 277 -8.44 -6.46 -6.42
CA CYS A 277 -8.81 -6.88 -5.07
C CYS A 277 -9.01 -8.39 -4.92
N THR A 278 -8.73 -9.22 -5.94
CA THR A 278 -8.91 -10.68 -5.79
C THR A 278 -7.70 -11.36 -5.14
N PRO A 279 -7.90 -12.32 -4.21
CA PRO A 279 -6.81 -13.07 -3.57
C PRO A 279 -5.90 -13.80 -4.55
N THR A 280 -6.50 -14.35 -5.61
CA THR A 280 -5.80 -15.14 -6.62
C THR A 280 -4.85 -14.25 -7.41
N TRP A 281 -5.31 -13.06 -7.82
CA TRP A 281 -4.45 -12.05 -8.43
C TRP A 281 -3.31 -11.67 -7.50
N TYR A 282 -3.61 -11.33 -6.25
CA TYR A 282 -2.63 -10.83 -5.30
C TYR A 282 -1.51 -11.85 -5.06
N ARG A 283 -1.86 -13.09 -4.71
CA ARG A 283 -0.90 -14.16 -4.45
C ARG A 283 -0.07 -14.50 -5.69
N ALA A 284 -0.70 -14.57 -6.86
CA ALA A 284 0.00 -14.83 -8.11
C ALA A 284 1.02 -13.73 -8.42
N THR A 285 0.66 -12.47 -8.19
CA THR A 285 1.54 -11.32 -8.43
C THR A 285 2.73 -11.27 -7.47
N VAL A 286 2.51 -11.49 -6.17
CA VAL A 286 3.59 -11.60 -5.17
C VAL A 286 4.55 -12.74 -5.55
N THR A 287 4.00 -13.90 -5.90
CA THR A 287 4.79 -15.07 -6.31
C THR A 287 5.61 -14.79 -7.57
N ARG A 288 5.02 -14.15 -8.60
CA ARG A 288 5.73 -13.74 -9.82
C ARG A 288 6.90 -12.79 -9.51
N GLY A 289 6.69 -11.82 -8.62
CA GLY A 289 7.73 -10.90 -8.19
C GLY A 289 8.89 -11.62 -7.49
N ALA A 290 8.58 -12.45 -6.49
CA ALA A 290 9.57 -13.24 -5.75
C ALA A 290 10.37 -14.17 -6.69
N ALA A 291 9.69 -14.83 -7.63
CA ALA A 291 10.33 -15.70 -8.62
C ALA A 291 11.32 -14.95 -9.53
N ARG A 292 11.05 -13.68 -9.90
CA ARG A 292 11.98 -12.85 -10.69
C ARG A 292 13.29 -12.56 -9.97
N LEU A 293 13.28 -12.58 -8.64
CA LEU A 293 14.49 -12.44 -7.81
C LEU A 293 15.09 -13.79 -7.40
N GLY A 294 14.58 -14.91 -7.96
CA GLY A 294 15.06 -16.25 -7.65
C GLY A 294 14.69 -16.76 -6.25
N MET A 295 13.68 -16.15 -5.62
CA MET A 295 13.19 -16.54 -4.30
C MET A 295 12.16 -17.68 -4.47
N ARG A 296 12.32 -18.76 -3.71
CA ARG A 296 11.39 -19.89 -3.66
C ARG A 296 10.57 -19.86 -2.38
#